data_AF-B4D5N1-F1
#
_entry.id   AF-B4D5N1-F1
#
_cell.length_a   1.000
_cell.length_b   1.000
_cell.length_c   1.000
_cell.angle_alpha   90.00
_cell.angle_beta   90.00
_cell.angle_gamma   90.00
#
_symmetry.space_group_name_H-M   'P 1'
#
loop_
_entity.id
_entity.type
_entity.pdbx_description
1 polymer ?
#
loop_
_entity_poly.entity_id
_entity_poly.type
_entity_poly.pdbx_seq_one_letter_code
_entity_poly.pdbx_strand_id
1 'polypeptide(L)'
;MQSQLLEKALAVIKNEQYLVNVISRRVRQLSNGHRPMVEIESRMGLADIALMEVIKGKLTYEQTSEYVEEPVAPGRRDDYLNERRERA
;
A
#
# COMPACT_ATOMS: atom_id res chain seq x y z
N MET A 1 -2.56 9.76 -16.16
CA MET A 1 -1.71 8.66 -15.64
C MET A 1 -2.60 7.64 -14.92
N GLN A 2 -2.10 6.43 -14.67
CA GLN A 2 -2.65 5.37 -13.79
C GLN A 2 -3.75 4.41 -14.27
N SER A 3 -4.61 4.70 -15.26
CA SER A 3 -5.67 3.74 -15.63
C SER A 3 -5.12 2.38 -16.08
N GLN A 4 -4.09 2.39 -16.93
CA GLN A 4 -3.47 1.16 -17.45
C GLN A 4 -2.74 0.35 -16.38
N LEU A 5 -2.16 0.99 -15.35
CA LEU A 5 -1.51 0.28 -14.24
C LEU A 5 -2.58 -0.33 -13.31
N LEU A 6 -3.66 0.40 -13.08
CA LEU A 6 -4.77 -0.07 -12.27
C LEU A 6 -5.43 -1.31 -12.90
N GLU A 7 -5.72 -1.27 -14.21
CA GLU A 7 -6.29 -2.41 -14.94
C GLU A 7 -5.38 -3.65 -14.88
N LYS A 8 -4.08 -3.46 -15.07
CA LYS A 8 -3.10 -4.56 -14.97
C LYS A 8 -2.99 -5.10 -13.55
N ALA A 9 -3.05 -4.23 -12.54
CA ALA A 9 -3.02 -4.65 -11.14
C ALA A 9 -4.31 -5.39 -10.75
N LEU A 10 -5.47 -4.98 -11.28
CA LEU A 10 -6.75 -5.66 -11.09
C LEU A 10 -6.79 -7.05 -11.74
N ALA A 11 -6.05 -7.25 -12.83
CA ALA A 11 -5.87 -8.58 -13.40
C ALA A 11 -5.15 -9.55 -12.45
N VAL A 12 -4.31 -9.03 -11.55
CA VAL A 12 -3.60 -9.80 -10.50
C VAL A 12 -4.44 -9.92 -9.23
N ILE A 13 -4.94 -8.80 -8.71
CA ILE A 13 -5.82 -8.73 -7.53
C ILE A 13 -7.22 -8.37 -8.01
N LYS A 14 -8.05 -9.39 -8.25
CA LYS A 14 -9.39 -9.23 -8.85
C LYS A 14 -10.38 -8.42 -8.02
N ASN A 15 -10.15 -8.28 -6.72
CA ASN A 15 -11.03 -7.53 -5.83
C ASN A 15 -10.45 -6.11 -5.63
N GLU A 16 -11.20 -5.11 -6.12
CA GLU A 16 -10.83 -3.69 -6.04
C GLU A 16 -10.57 -3.23 -4.60
N GLN A 17 -11.42 -3.64 -3.65
CA GLN A 17 -11.29 -3.24 -2.25
C GLN A 17 -9.99 -3.77 -1.64
N TYR A 18 -9.61 -5.00 -1.98
CA TYR A 18 -8.33 -5.56 -1.55
C TYR A 18 -7.15 -4.86 -2.21
N LEU A 19 -7.22 -4.57 -3.51
CA LEU A 19 -6.17 -3.85 -4.21
C LEU A 19 -5.94 -2.47 -3.58
N VAL A 20 -7.00 -1.70 -3.31
CA VAL A 20 -6.91 -0.40 -2.64
C VAL A 20 -6.22 -0.54 -1.29
N ASN A 21 -6.61 -1.52 -0.47
CA ASN A 21 -5.99 -1.73 0.84
C ASN A 21 -4.50 -2.08 0.73
N VAL A 22 -4.13 -2.98 -0.17
CA VAL A 22 -2.75 -3.40 -0.39
C VAL A 22 -1.88 -2.23 -0.83
N ILE A 23 -2.34 -1.47 -1.83
CA ILE A 23 -1.61 -0.31 -2.34
C ILE A 23 -1.49 0.77 -1.26
N SER A 24 -2.55 1.06 -0.52
CA SER A 24 -2.54 2.06 0.56
C SER A 24 -1.48 1.74 1.62
N ARG A 25 -1.45 0.48 2.08
CA ARG A 25 -0.47 -0.01 3.05
C ARG A 25 0.95 0.07 2.50
N ARG A 26 1.14 -0.36 1.26
CA ARG A 26 2.46 -0.31 0.64
C ARG A 26 2.98 1.11 0.43
N VAL A 27 2.13 2.04 -0.02
CA VAL A 27 2.50 3.45 -0.17
C VAL A 27 2.92 4.05 1.16
N ARG A 28 2.24 3.71 2.27
CA ARG A 28 2.66 4.11 3.61
C ARG A 28 4.06 3.58 3.94
N GLN A 29 4.33 2.30 3.72
CA GLN A 29 5.66 1.73 3.94
C GLN A 29 6.73 2.47 3.11
N LEU A 30 6.47 2.72 1.83
CA LEU A 30 7.39 3.46 0.97
C LEU A 30 7.62 4.89 1.46
N SER A 31 6.58 5.58 1.90
CA SER A 31 6.69 6.92 2.51
C SER A 31 7.48 6.93 3.82
N ASN A 32 7.57 5.78 4.50
CA ASN A 32 8.38 5.58 5.70
C ASN A 32 9.85 5.22 5.38
N GLY A 33 10.25 5.23 4.10
CA GLY A 33 11.61 4.92 3.67
C GLY A 33 11.88 3.44 3.42
N HIS A 34 10.85 2.59 3.39
CA HIS A 34 11.04 1.21 2.94
C HIS A 34 11.49 1.19 1.47
N ARG A 35 12.41 0.28 1.16
CA ARG A 35 12.94 0.15 -0.20
C ARG A 35 11.88 -0.44 -1.15
N PRO A 36 11.73 0.13 -2.35
CA PRO A 36 10.97 -0.49 -3.43
C PRO A 36 11.54 -1.85 -3.84
N MET A 37 10.66 -2.77 -4.23
CA MET A 37 11.00 -4.12 -4.70
C MET A 37 11.12 -4.20 -6.23
N VAL A 38 10.95 -3.06 -6.90
CA VAL A 38 11.03 -2.89 -8.35
C VAL A 38 11.92 -1.70 -8.67
N GLU A 39 12.49 -1.71 -9.87
CA GLU A 39 13.22 -0.56 -10.39
C GLU A 39 12.31 0.67 -10.49
N ILE A 40 12.86 1.82 -10.09
CA ILE A 40 12.14 3.10 -10.03
C ILE A 40 12.62 3.96 -11.19
N GLU A 41 11.70 4.38 -12.03
CA GLU A 41 11.97 5.41 -13.04
C GLU A 41 11.74 6.80 -12.43
N SER A 42 12.45 7.83 -12.91
CA SER A 42 12.46 9.18 -12.31
C SER A 42 11.08 9.88 -12.26
N ARG A 43 10.05 9.35 -12.92
CA ARG A 43 8.69 9.90 -12.96
C ARG A 43 7.67 9.09 -12.16
N MET A 44 8.05 7.96 -11.55
CA MET A 44 7.12 7.10 -10.84
C MET A 44 6.80 7.66 -9.44
N GLY A 45 5.51 7.85 -9.15
CA GLY A 45 5.05 8.12 -7.80
C GLY A 45 5.03 6.85 -6.93
N LEU A 46 4.85 7.02 -5.61
CA LEU A 46 4.80 5.87 -4.68
C LEU A 46 3.67 4.89 -5.01
N ALA A 47 2.51 5.41 -5.46
CA ALA A 47 1.40 4.57 -5.89
C ALA A 47 1.74 3.77 -7.15
N ASP A 48 2.47 4.37 -8.11
CA ASP A 48 2.89 3.69 -9.33
C ASP A 48 3.89 2.58 -9.01
N ILE A 49 4.82 2.83 -8.07
CA ILE A 49 5.74 1.83 -7.54
C ILE A 49 4.96 0.66 -6.95
N ALA A 50 4.02 0.92 -6.04
CA ALA A 50 3.22 -0.13 -5.40
C ALA A 50 2.39 -0.93 -6.43
N LEU A 51 1.76 -0.27 -7.41
CA LEU A 51 1.03 -0.93 -8.48
C LEU A 51 1.96 -1.81 -9.33
N MET A 52 3.17 -1.34 -9.62
CA MET A 52 4.16 -2.14 -10.35
C MET A 52 4.68 -3.33 -9.56
N GLU A 53 4.80 -3.22 -8.23
CA GLU A 53 5.15 -4.36 -7.38
C GLU A 53 4.05 -5.44 -7.41
N VAL A 54 2.78 -5.06 -7.43
CA VAL A 54 1.66 -6.00 -7.62
C VAL A 54 1.71 -6.64 -9.01
N ILE A 55 1.87 -5.84 -10.07
CA ILE A 55 1.92 -6.33 -11.46
C ILE A 55 3.08 -7.31 -11.67
N LYS A 56 4.23 -7.06 -11.04
CA LYS A 56 5.42 -7.94 -11.11
C LYS A 56 5.35 -9.11 -10.12
N GLY A 57 4.27 -9.25 -9.36
CA GLY A 57 4.09 -10.33 -8.37
C GLY A 57 5.07 -10.28 -7.20
N LYS A 58 5.67 -9.11 -6.93
CA LYS A 58 6.58 -8.89 -5.81
C LYS A 58 5.85 -8.50 -4.53
N LEU A 59 4.64 -7.94 -4.67
CA LEU A 59 3.75 -7.61 -3.56
C LEU A 59 2.51 -8.50 -3.63
N THR A 60 2.25 -9.23 -2.54
CA THR A 60 1.08 -10.08 -2.36
C THR A 60 0.34 -9.68 -1.08
N TYR A 61 -0.82 -10.29 -0.86
CA TYR A 61 -1.59 -10.11 0.36
C TYR A 61 -2.09 -11.45 0.86
N GLU A 62 -2.29 -11.52 2.17
CA GLU A 62 -2.93 -12.65 2.83
C GLU A 62 -4.14 -12.14 3.58
N GLN A 63 -5.19 -12.95 3.64
CA GLN A 63 -6.34 -12.67 4.46
C GLN A 63 -6.08 -13.22 5.85
N THR A 64 -6.09 -12.34 6.84
CA THR A 64 -5.96 -12.71 8.25
C THR A 64 -7.32 -12.54 8.92
N SER A 65 -7.71 -13.51 9.77
CA SER A 65 -8.91 -13.40 10.62
C SER A 65 -8.75 -12.35 11.72
N GLU A 66 -7.51 -12.03 12.05
CA GLU A 66 -7.12 -11.05 13.05
C GLU A 66 -6.55 -9.79 12.39
N TYR A 67 -6.98 -8.63 12.87
CA TYR A 67 -6.41 -7.37 12.43
C TYR A 67 -5.07 -7.14 13.13
N VAL A 68 -3.97 -7.22 12.37
CA VAL A 68 -2.64 -6.84 12.86
C VAL A 68 -2.40 -5.37 12.51
N GLU A 69 -2.32 -4.53 13.55
CA GLU A 69 -1.97 -3.12 13.37
C GLU A 69 -0.57 -2.99 12.75
N GLU A 70 -0.44 -2.16 11.72
CA GLU A 70 0.87 -1.90 11.13
C GLU A 70 1.79 -1.27 12.18
N PRO A 71 3.06 -1.69 12.26
CA PRO A 71 4.00 -1.08 13.19
C PRO A 71 4.22 0.39 12.78
N VAL A 72 3.58 1.30 13.52
CA VAL A 72 3.75 2.74 13.35
C VAL A 72 5.11 3.12 13.92
N ALA A 73 5.93 3.79 13.10
CA ALA A 73 7.20 4.34 13.54
C ALA A 73 7.03 5.19 14.82
N PRO A 74 7.94 5.08 15.80
CA PRO A 74 7.84 5.87 17.03
C PRO A 74 7.86 7.35 16.67
N GLY A 75 6.80 8.08 17.07
CA GLY A 75 6.60 9.51 16.77
C GLY A 75 5.35 9.87 15.95
N ARG A 76 4.68 8.90 15.30
CA ARG A 76 3.37 9.13 14.63
C ARG A 76 2.17 8.51 15.36
N ARG A 77 2.39 7.96 16.55
CA ARG A 77 1.35 7.23 17.31
C ARG A 77 0.30 8.16 17.91
N ASP A 78 0.70 9.38 18.26
CA ASP A 78 -0.17 10.35 18.95
C ASP A 78 -1.28 10.86 18.03
N ASP A 79 -0.95 11.17 16.77
CA ASP A 79 -1.92 11.63 15.77
C ASP A 79 -2.95 10.53 15.42
N TYR A 80 -2.48 9.29 15.26
CA TYR A 80 -3.32 8.16 14.83
C TYR A 80 -4.29 7.66 15.92
N LEU A 81 -3.88 7.73 17.19
CA LEU A 81 -4.73 7.37 18.33
C LEU A 81 -5.81 8.44 18.58
N ASN A 82 -5.48 9.72 18.41
CA ASN A 82 -6.44 10.81 18.54
C ASN A 82 -7.50 10.76 17.42
N GLU A 83 -7.09 10.59 16.16
CA GLU A 83 -8.03 10.47 15.03
C GLU A 83 -8.95 9.24 15.13
N ARG A 84 -8.50 8.13 15.74
CA ARG A 84 -9.35 6.94 15.96
C ARG A 84 -10.32 7.11 17.12
N ARG A 85 -9.94 7.83 18.18
CA ARG A 85 -10.82 8.16 19.30
C ARG A 85 -11.96 9.10 18.90
N GLU A 86 -11.72 9.97 17.92
CA GLU A 86 -12.72 10.90 17.40
C GLU A 86 -13.71 10.26 16.41
N ARG A 87 -13.40 9.05 15.90
CA ARG A 87 -14.23 8.33 14.93
C ARG A 87 -15.08 7.19 15.53
N ALA A 88 -14.99 6.98 16.85
CA ALA A 88 -15.72 5.96 17.60
C ALA A 88 -16.76 6.62 18.52
#